data_AF-A0A934TZT5-F1
#
_entry.id   AF-A0A934TZT5-F1
#
_cell.length_a   1.000
_cell.length_b   1.000
_cell.length_c   1.000
_cell.angle_alpha   90.00
_cell.angle_beta   90.00
_cell.angle_gamma   90.00
#
_symmetry.space_group_name_H-M   'P 1'
#
loop_
_entity.id
_entity.type
_entity.pdbx_description
1 polymer ?
#
loop_
_entity_poly.entity_id
_entity_poly.type
_entity_poly.pdbx_seq_one_letter_code
_entity_poly.pdbx_strand_id
1 'polypeptide(L)'
;LFRSAERDNGDRPKFKELQFNPESYDTIFIGYPIWWYELPMIMQTFFDTYDLSGKTIIPFNTHEGSGDSGTYDQIKTEEPNATVLEGLPIRGGDIENSDSKDKVTEWLTGLGY
;
A
#
# COMPACT_ATOMS: atom_id res chain seq x y z
N LEU A 1 14.78 -15.19 4.13
CA LEU A 1 13.54 -15.00 3.35
C LEU A 1 13.80 -13.88 2.35
N PHE A 2 13.36 -14.01 1.10
CA PHE A 2 13.78 -13.17 -0.04
C PHE A 2 13.70 -11.66 0.26
N ARG A 3 12.58 -11.20 0.81
CA ARG A 3 12.37 -9.80 1.21
C ARG A 3 13.33 -9.31 2.30
N SER A 4 13.60 -10.12 3.34
CA SER A 4 14.55 -9.72 4.39
C SER A 4 15.97 -9.60 3.84
N ALA A 5 16.35 -10.49 2.91
CA ALA A 5 17.64 -10.40 2.25
C ALA A 5 17.75 -9.13 1.36
N GLU A 6 16.71 -8.81 0.59
CA GLU A 6 16.66 -7.57 -0.20
C GLU A 6 16.79 -6.34 0.70
N ARG A 7 16.03 -6.28 1.80
CA ARG A 7 16.11 -5.18 2.77
C ARG A 7 17.51 -5.06 3.39
N ASP A 8 18.06 -6.16 3.88
CA ASP A 8 19.34 -6.18 4.59
C ASP A 8 20.52 -5.85 3.65
N ASN A 9 20.37 -6.13 2.34
CA ASN A 9 21.32 -5.72 1.31
C ASN A 9 21.09 -4.29 0.78
N GLY A 10 20.00 -3.63 1.17
CA GLY A 10 19.61 -2.32 0.63
C GLY A 10 19.12 -2.38 -0.82
N ASP A 11 18.67 -3.54 -1.29
CA ASP A 11 18.21 -3.72 -2.66
C ASP A 11 16.96 -2.87 -2.93
N ARG A 12 16.90 -2.34 -4.16
CA ARG A 12 15.77 -1.58 -4.70
C ARG A 12 15.27 -2.25 -5.99
N PRO A 13 14.32 -3.19 -5.89
CA PRO A 13 13.81 -3.90 -7.05
C PRO A 13 13.24 -2.93 -8.09
N LYS A 14 13.78 -2.94 -9.31
CA LYS A 14 13.28 -2.09 -10.40
C LYS A 14 11.87 -2.53 -10.80
N PHE A 15 10.99 -1.56 -11.05
CA PHE A 15 9.68 -1.78 -11.66
C PHE A 15 9.63 -1.14 -13.05
N LYS A 16 8.68 -1.57 -13.88
CA LYS A 16 8.44 -0.93 -15.17
C LYS A 16 7.83 0.44 -14.92
N GLU A 17 8.32 1.48 -15.59
CA GLU A 17 7.77 2.83 -15.49
C GLU A 17 6.25 2.83 -15.73
N LEU A 18 5.55 3.61 -14.90
CA LEU A 18 4.12 3.79 -15.02
C LEU A 18 3.79 4.61 -16.26
N GLN A 19 2.67 4.30 -16.90
CA GLN A 19 2.18 5.07 -18.06
C GLN A 19 1.56 6.43 -17.67
N PHE A 20 1.54 6.73 -16.37
CA PHE A 20 1.03 7.96 -15.78
C PHE A 20 2.00 8.45 -14.70
N ASN A 21 1.93 9.74 -14.36
CA ASN A 21 2.69 10.31 -13.26
C ASN A 21 1.84 10.30 -11.96
N PRO A 22 2.19 9.51 -10.93
CA PRO A 22 1.50 9.56 -9.63
C PRO A 22 1.45 10.97 -9.01
N GLU A 23 2.46 11.80 -9.28
CA GLU A 23 2.56 13.15 -8.73
C GLU A 23 1.49 14.12 -9.26
N SER A 24 0.77 13.77 -10.34
CA SER A 24 -0.29 14.64 -10.87
C SER A 24 -1.65 14.48 -10.16
N TYR A 25 -1.77 13.55 -9.21
CA TYR A 25 -3.00 13.28 -8.49
C TYR A 25 -2.95 13.90 -7.09
N ASP A 26 -4.09 14.24 -6.50
CA ASP A 26 -4.16 14.68 -5.10
C ASP A 26 -4.32 13.49 -4.14
N THR A 27 -5.08 12.47 -4.56
CA THR A 27 -5.30 11.22 -3.82
C THR A 27 -4.76 10.03 -4.62
N ILE A 28 -4.04 9.13 -3.94
CA ILE A 28 -3.45 7.93 -4.50
C ILE A 28 -3.86 6.72 -3.66
N PHE A 29 -4.61 5.79 -4.25
CA PHE A 29 -4.87 4.48 -3.64
C PHE A 29 -3.72 3.52 -3.97
N ILE A 30 -3.11 2.92 -2.96
CA ILE A 30 -1.93 2.04 -3.13
C ILE A 30 -2.25 0.62 -2.64
N GLY A 31 -2.24 -0.35 -3.55
CA GLY A 31 -2.53 -1.75 -3.27
C GLY A 31 -1.29 -2.64 -3.25
N TYR A 32 -1.13 -3.48 -2.22
CA TYR A 32 -0.01 -4.43 -2.14
C TYR A 32 -0.36 -5.71 -1.37
N PRO A 33 0.31 -6.84 -1.65
CA PRO A 33 0.22 -8.02 -0.78
C PRO A 33 1.07 -7.84 0.47
N ILE A 34 0.67 -8.46 1.58
CA ILE A 34 1.57 -8.65 2.72
C ILE A 34 2.50 -9.82 2.46
N TRP A 35 3.81 -9.57 2.51
CA TRP A 35 4.84 -10.60 2.38
C TRP A 35 5.60 -10.75 3.70
N TRP A 36 5.36 -11.85 4.39
CA TRP A 36 5.98 -12.16 5.69
C TRP A 36 5.80 -11.04 6.72
N TYR A 37 4.56 -10.53 6.86
CA TYR A 37 4.18 -9.49 7.82
C TYR A 37 4.79 -8.11 7.57
N GLU A 38 5.35 -7.83 6.39
CA GLU A 38 5.85 -6.50 6.11
C GLU A 38 5.61 -6.07 4.64
N LEU A 39 5.84 -4.78 4.34
CA LEU A 39 5.59 -4.15 3.04
C LEU A 39 6.60 -4.57 1.95
N PRO A 40 6.21 -5.03 0.74
CA PRO A 40 7.18 -5.47 -0.28
C PRO A 40 8.24 -4.41 -0.63
N MET A 41 9.50 -4.82 -0.85
CA MET A 41 10.62 -3.88 -1.14
C MET A 41 10.45 -3.05 -2.41
N ILE A 42 9.66 -3.54 -3.36
CA ILE A 42 9.29 -2.76 -4.56
C ILE A 42 8.53 -1.48 -4.20
N MET A 43 7.81 -1.46 -3.07
CA MET A 43 7.12 -0.27 -2.58
C MET A 43 8.11 0.80 -2.10
N GLN A 44 9.21 0.41 -1.45
CA GLN A 44 10.28 1.36 -1.13
C GLN A 44 10.87 1.99 -2.39
N THR A 45 11.02 1.20 -3.45
CA THR A 45 11.49 1.74 -4.74
C THR A 45 10.48 2.72 -5.33
N PHE A 46 9.17 2.47 -5.16
CA PHE A 46 8.12 3.39 -5.59
C PHE A 46 8.16 4.72 -4.84
N PHE A 47 8.27 4.70 -3.52
CA PHE A 47 8.37 5.90 -2.68
C PHE A 47 9.68 6.68 -2.91
N ASP A 48 10.79 5.99 -3.14
CA ASP A 48 12.05 6.64 -3.53
C ASP A 48 11.99 7.29 -4.93
N THR A 49 11.04 6.88 -5.79
CA THR A 49 10.96 7.32 -7.19
C THR A 49 10.07 8.56 -7.38
N TYR A 50 9.01 8.72 -6.58
CA TYR A 50 8.00 9.76 -6.77
C TYR A 50 7.87 10.64 -5.53
N ASP A 51 7.80 11.96 -5.71
CA ASP A 51 7.54 12.87 -4.58
C ASP A 51 6.03 12.93 -4.27
N LEU A 52 5.64 12.29 -3.17
CA LEU A 52 4.25 12.26 -2.71
C LEU A 52 3.95 13.31 -1.63
N SER A 53 4.82 14.31 -1.47
CA SER A 53 4.58 15.41 -0.53
C SER A 53 3.27 16.15 -0.83
N GLY A 54 2.46 16.38 0.20
CA GLY A 54 1.15 17.04 0.10
C GLY A 54 0.03 16.18 -0.50
N LYS A 55 0.32 14.92 -0.89
CA LYS A 55 -0.68 13.97 -1.38
C LYS A 55 -1.47 13.34 -0.24
N THR A 56 -2.64 12.79 -0.57
CA THR A 56 -3.33 11.81 0.27
C THR A 56 -3.05 10.41 -0.23
N ILE A 57 -2.45 9.56 0.62
CA ILE A 57 -2.18 8.15 0.32
C ILE A 57 -3.21 7.30 1.06
N ILE A 58 -3.90 6.42 0.33
CA ILE A 58 -4.91 5.51 0.87
C ILE A 58 -4.46 4.07 0.59
N PRO A 59 -3.77 3.42 1.54
CA PRO A 59 -3.26 2.08 1.32
C PRO A 59 -4.40 1.05 1.39
N PHE A 60 -4.22 -0.08 0.72
CA PHE A 60 -5.02 -1.28 0.94
C PHE A 60 -4.13 -2.49 0.70
N ASN A 61 -4.40 -3.59 1.41
CA ASN A 61 -3.58 -4.77 1.28
C ASN A 61 -4.39 -6.05 1.23
N THR A 62 -3.82 -7.07 0.58
CA THR A 62 -4.30 -8.44 0.71
C THR A 62 -3.43 -9.22 1.69
N HIS A 63 -4.07 -10.08 2.49
CA HIS A 63 -3.37 -10.89 3.50
C HIS A 63 -4.06 -12.24 3.72
N GLU A 64 -3.40 -13.15 4.45
CA GLU A 64 -3.97 -14.44 4.86
C GLU A 64 -3.93 -14.61 6.39
N GLY A 65 -4.48 -13.60 7.08
CA GLY A 65 -4.61 -13.57 8.55
C GLY A 65 -3.74 -12.54 9.29
N SER A 66 -2.83 -11.86 8.60
CA SER A 66 -1.90 -10.90 9.23
C SER A 66 -2.42 -9.46 9.37
N GLY A 67 -3.61 -9.15 8.86
CA GLY A 67 -4.11 -7.77 8.76
C GLY A 67 -3.21 -6.91 7.86
N ASP A 68 -3.02 -5.66 8.23
CA ASP A 68 -2.06 -4.73 7.60
C ASP A 68 -0.62 -4.96 8.08
N SER A 69 -0.43 -5.63 9.23
CA SER A 69 0.88 -5.93 9.83
C SER A 69 1.75 -4.68 10.13
N GLY A 70 1.14 -3.53 10.42
CA GLY A 70 1.85 -2.27 10.69
C GLY A 70 2.39 -1.59 9.44
N THR A 71 2.02 -2.07 8.24
CA THR A 71 2.56 -1.52 6.98
C THR A 71 2.01 -0.13 6.68
N TYR A 72 0.84 0.24 7.18
CA TYR A 72 0.31 1.60 7.02
C TYR A 72 1.14 2.62 7.79
N ASP A 73 1.58 2.27 9.00
CA ASP A 73 2.49 3.11 9.79
C ASP A 73 3.90 3.15 9.20
N GLN A 74 4.35 2.06 8.57
CA GLN A 74 5.56 2.07 7.77
C GLN A 74 5.46 3.10 6.63
N ILE A 75 4.36 3.12 5.88
CA ILE A 75 4.15 4.11 4.80
C ILE A 75 4.11 5.53 5.35
N LYS A 76 3.46 5.78 6.51
CA LYS A 76 3.51 7.09 7.20
C LYS A 76 4.95 7.54 7.51
N THR A 77 5.83 6.59 7.83
CA THR A 77 7.24 6.86 8.14
C THR A 77 8.05 7.13 6.88
N GLU A 78 7.77 6.40 5.79
CA GLU A 78 8.43 6.57 4.49
C GLU A 78 7.98 7.87 3.79
N GLU A 79 6.73 8.28 3.97
CA GLU A 79 6.11 9.46 3.34
C GLU A 79 5.62 10.49 4.38
N PRO A 80 6.50 11.11 5.19
CA PRO A 80 6.10 11.96 6.32
C PRO A 80 5.44 13.28 5.91
N ASN A 81 5.59 13.68 4.64
CA ASN A 81 4.99 14.89 4.08
C ASN A 81 3.67 14.60 3.35
N ALA A 82 3.26 13.35 3.25
CA ALA A 82 1.95 12.95 2.73
C ALA A 82 0.96 12.77 3.89
N THR A 83 -0.33 12.89 3.57
CA THR A 83 -1.40 12.45 4.48
C THR A 83 -1.71 10.99 4.18
N VAL A 84 -1.26 10.07 5.05
CA VAL A 84 -1.56 8.65 4.89
C VAL A 84 -2.75 8.28 5.77
N LEU A 85 -3.83 7.82 5.16
CA LEU A 85 -5.05 7.41 5.84
C LEU A 85 -4.99 5.94 6.27
N GLU A 86 -5.88 5.56 7.17
CA GLU A 86 -6.13 4.14 7.47
C GLU A 86 -6.68 3.43 6.23
N GLY A 87 -6.09 2.27 5.94
CA GLY A 87 -6.41 1.50 4.74
C GLY A 87 -7.44 0.40 4.94
N LEU A 88 -7.61 -0.43 3.93
CA LEU A 88 -8.49 -1.61 3.96
C LEU A 88 -7.68 -2.91 3.82
N PRO A 89 -7.43 -3.66 4.92
CA PRO A 89 -6.88 -5.00 4.84
C PRO A 89 -7.99 -5.99 4.44
N ILE A 90 -7.78 -6.71 3.34
CA ILE A 90 -8.71 -7.72 2.84
C ILE A 90 -8.04 -9.09 2.88
N ARG A 91 -8.72 -10.08 3.47
CA ARG A 91 -8.23 -11.45 3.43
C ARG A 91 -8.46 -12.06 2.04
N GLY A 92 -7.43 -12.65 1.45
CA GLY A 92 -7.50 -13.23 0.09
C GLY A 92 -8.57 -14.31 -0.04
N GLY A 93 -8.67 -15.22 0.94
CA GLY A 93 -9.70 -16.25 1.01
C GLY A 93 -11.15 -15.73 1.09
N ASP A 94 -11.35 -14.44 1.39
CA ASP A 94 -12.67 -13.82 1.47
C ASP A 94 -13.01 -12.96 0.24
N ILE A 95 -12.06 -12.75 -0.69
CA ILE A 95 -12.23 -11.81 -1.83
C ILE A 95 -13.43 -12.16 -2.72
N GLU A 96 -13.70 -13.45 -2.91
CA GLU A 96 -14.80 -13.91 -3.77
C GLU A 96 -16.18 -13.87 -3.08
N ASN A 97 -16.21 -13.64 -1.76
CA ASN A 97 -17.45 -13.53 -1.01
C ASN A 97 -18.12 -12.17 -1.25
N SER A 98 -19.46 -12.14 -1.29
CA SER A 98 -20.25 -10.91 -1.43
C SER A 98 -19.84 -9.83 -0.42
N ASP A 99 -19.53 -10.26 0.79
CA ASP A 99 -19.19 -9.41 1.93
C ASP A 99 -17.93 -8.56 1.69
N SER A 100 -17.02 -9.01 0.81
CA SER A 100 -15.82 -8.24 0.46
C SER A 100 -16.16 -7.02 -0.41
N LYS A 101 -17.18 -7.10 -1.27
CA LYS A 101 -17.65 -5.94 -2.05
C LYS A 101 -18.30 -4.90 -1.15
N ASP A 102 -19.07 -5.35 -0.16
CA ASP A 102 -19.73 -4.47 0.79
C ASP A 102 -18.69 -3.74 1.66
N LYS A 103 -17.65 -4.44 2.13
CA LYS A 103 -16.53 -3.83 2.86
C LYS A 103 -15.80 -2.76 2.05
N VAL A 104 -15.51 -3.03 0.78
CA VAL A 104 -14.89 -2.03 -0.11
C VAL A 104 -15.82 -0.83 -0.30
N THR A 105 -17.10 -1.07 -0.50
CA THR A 105 -18.10 -0.01 -0.70
C THR A 105 -18.26 0.86 0.55
N GLU A 106 -18.37 0.25 1.73
CA GLU A 106 -18.46 0.95 3.02
C GLU A 106 -17.21 1.77 3.29
N TRP A 107 -16.03 1.21 3.04
CA TRP A 107 -14.76 1.90 3.18
C TRP A 107 -14.65 3.14 2.28
N LEU A 108 -14.95 2.99 0.99
CA LEU A 108 -14.95 4.11 0.03
C LEU A 108 -15.98 5.18 0.44
N THR A 109 -17.19 4.77 0.83
CA THR A 109 -18.24 5.69 1.28
C THR A 109 -17.80 6.48 2.51
N GLY A 110 -17.14 5.82 3.47
CA GLY A 110 -16.62 6.47 4.68
C GLY A 110 -15.51 7.49 4.40
N LEU A 111 -14.81 7.34 3.28
CA LEU A 111 -13.80 8.28 2.77
C LEU A 111 -14.41 9.38 1.88
N GLY A 112 -15.69 9.28 1.53
CA GLY A 112 -16.40 10.24 0.66
C GLY A 112 -16.29 9.96 -0.84
N TYR A 113 -15.97 8.71 -1.23
CA TYR A 113 -15.92 8.26 -2.63
C TYR A 113 -17.15 7.43 -3.02
#